data_AF-A0A2G9M2A2-F1
#
_entry.id   AF-A0A2G9M2A2-F1
#
_cell.length_a   1.000
_cell.length_b   1.000
_cell.length_c   1.000
_cell.angle_alpha   90.00
_cell.angle_beta   90.00
_cell.angle_gamma   90.00
#
_symmetry.space_group_name_H-M   'P 1'
#
loop_
_entity.id
_entity.type
_entity.pdbx_description
1 polymer ?
#
loop_
_entity_poly.entity_id
_entity_poly.type
_entity_poly.pdbx_seq_one_letter_code
_entity_poly.pdbx_strand_id
1 'polypeptide(L)'
;IEESSELRVTNMTAQLSGVDQSLISAVLSYKYIDRPLRVYKGFLDENVAIIANPILIFEGRMDAPVIAENPDDGSCVVSITATNAWVDFERKSGRHTNHEEQQLFFPGDKGFEFVSEITKEITWGRK
;
A
#
# COMPACT_ATOMS: atom_id res chain seq x y z
N ILE A 1 30.01 -1.96 -11.78
CA ILE A 1 28.73 -1.24 -11.67
C ILE A 1 27.67 -2.34 -11.76
N GLU A 2 27.26 -2.87 -10.61
CA GLU A 2 26.24 -3.92 -10.54
C GLU A 2 24.88 -3.23 -10.41
N GLU A 3 24.18 -3.16 -11.53
CA GLU A 3 22.78 -2.76 -11.57
C GLU A 3 21.95 -3.97 -11.12
N SER A 4 21.63 -4.04 -9.83
CA SER A 4 20.75 -5.09 -9.31
C SER A 4 19.33 -4.81 -9.79
N SER A 5 18.91 -5.55 -10.81
CA SER A 5 17.55 -5.60 -11.34
C SER A 5 16.62 -6.44 -10.46
N GLU A 6 16.79 -6.40 -9.13
CA GLU A 6 15.80 -6.94 -8.21
C GLU A 6 14.67 -5.94 -8.05
N LEU A 7 13.47 -6.41 -8.35
CA LEU A 7 12.23 -5.66 -8.21
C LEU A 7 11.93 -5.48 -6.72
N ARG A 8 12.61 -4.51 -6.09
CA ARG A 8 12.46 -4.23 -4.65
C ARG A 8 11.27 -3.33 -4.42
N VAL A 9 10.27 -3.88 -3.73
CA VAL A 9 9.22 -3.08 -3.09
C VAL A 9 9.91 -2.10 -2.14
N THR A 10 9.92 -0.82 -2.52
CA THR A 10 10.42 0.24 -1.65
C THR A 10 9.22 0.77 -0.86
N ASN A 11 9.27 0.61 0.45
CA ASN A 11 8.38 1.25 1.40
C ASN A 11 9.09 2.47 1.99
N MET A 12 8.33 3.52 2.26
CA MET A 12 8.86 4.72 2.90
C MET A 12 7.92 5.14 4.01
N THR A 13 8.45 5.21 5.23
CA THR A 13 7.71 5.68 6.40
C THR A 13 8.13 7.11 6.70
N ALA A 14 7.19 8.05 6.55
CA ALA A 14 7.36 9.42 7.01
C ALA A 14 6.79 9.54 8.42
N GLN A 15 7.59 10.03 9.36
CA GLN A 15 7.16 10.28 10.73
C GLN A 15 7.12 11.79 10.96
N LEU A 16 5.98 12.28 11.43
CA LEU A 16 5.83 13.64 11.91
C LEU A 16 5.69 13.60 13.42
N SER A 17 6.54 14.32 14.15
CA SER A 17 6.31 14.60 15.56
C SER A 17 5.11 15.54 15.68
N GLY A 18 4.01 15.00 16.19
CA GLY A 18 2.74 15.67 16.43
C GLY A 18 2.79 16.57 17.67
N VAL A 19 3.68 17.56 17.67
CA VAL A 19 3.67 18.62 18.70
C VAL A 19 2.51 19.59 18.45
N ASP A 20 2.02 19.70 17.21
CA ASP A 20 0.93 20.60 16.83
C ASP A 20 -0.41 19.84 16.69
N GLN A 21 -1.37 20.13 17.59
CA GLN A 21 -2.72 19.55 17.58
C GLN A 21 -3.49 19.80 16.27
N SER A 22 -3.09 20.83 15.50
CA SER A 22 -3.69 21.11 14.19
C SER A 22 -3.38 20.01 13.17
N LEU A 23 -2.17 19.44 13.20
CA LEU A 23 -1.75 18.35 12.30
C LEU A 23 -2.48 17.06 12.64
N ILE A 24 -2.67 16.76 13.93
CA ILE A 24 -3.42 15.58 14.39
C ILE A 24 -4.89 15.68 13.95
N SER A 25 -5.49 16.86 14.13
CA SER A 25 -6.87 17.12 13.71
C SER A 25 -7.04 16.99 12.18
N ALA A 26 -6.07 17.47 11.40
CA ALA A 26 -6.06 17.30 9.95
C ALA A 26 -5.95 15.82 9.56
N VAL A 27 -5.02 15.08 10.18
CA VAL A 27 -4.78 13.64 9.94
C VAL A 27 -6.04 12.82 10.25
N LEU A 28 -6.77 13.16 11.31
CA LEU A 28 -8.01 12.47 11.69
C LEU A 28 -9.22 12.88 10.83
N SER A 29 -9.28 14.13 10.38
CA SER A 29 -10.42 14.65 9.63
C SER A 29 -10.41 14.26 8.15
N TYR A 30 -9.24 13.97 7.57
CA TYR A 30 -9.11 13.67 6.15
C TYR A 30 -8.88 12.18 5.89
N LYS A 31 -9.50 11.66 4.83
CA LYS A 31 -9.24 10.31 4.33
C LYS A 31 -7.98 10.32 3.46
N TYR A 32 -6.85 9.92 4.04
CA TYR A 32 -5.53 9.87 3.37
C TYR A 32 -5.24 8.55 2.65
N ILE A 33 -6.06 7.51 2.89
CA ILE A 33 -5.91 6.19 2.27
C ILE A 33 -5.94 6.33 0.74
N ASP A 34 -5.01 5.68 0.06
CA ASP A 34 -4.88 5.59 -1.41
C ASP A 34 -4.51 6.91 -2.10
N ARG A 35 -4.11 7.95 -1.36
CA ARG A 35 -3.61 9.19 -1.96
C ARG A 35 -2.14 9.07 -2.38
N PRO A 36 -1.73 9.68 -3.50
CA PRO A 36 -0.35 9.65 -3.95
C PRO A 36 0.54 10.49 -3.03
N LEU A 37 1.63 9.89 -2.55
CA LEU A 37 2.73 10.55 -1.86
C LEU A 37 3.92 10.64 -2.82
N ARG A 38 4.42 11.87 -3.05
CA ARG A 38 5.59 12.13 -3.89
C ARG A 38 6.64 12.86 -3.07
N VAL A 39 7.81 12.26 -2.96
CA VAL A 39 8.96 12.88 -2.28
C VAL A 39 9.96 13.33 -3.30
N TYR A 40 10.27 14.62 -3.25
CA TYR A 40 11.21 15.28 -4.11
C TYR A 40 12.43 15.72 -3.32
N LYS A 41 13.62 15.57 -3.90
CA LYS A 41 14.86 16.14 -3.39
C LYS A 41 15.22 17.38 -4.19
N GLY A 42 15.07 18.53 -3.54
CA GLY A 42 15.58 19.81 -4.03
C GLY A 42 16.92 20.12 -3.38
N PHE A 43 17.81 20.79 -4.13
CA PHE A 43 18.98 21.46 -3.57
C PHE A 43 18.59 22.89 -3.23
N LEU A 44 18.90 23.31 -2.01
CA LEU A 44 18.56 24.63 -1.47
C LEU A 44 19.82 25.50 -1.40
N ASP A 45 19.70 26.77 -1.76
CA ASP A 45 20.73 27.81 -1.57
C ASP A 45 20.71 28.36 -0.14
N GLU A 46 21.68 29.21 0.20
CA GLU A 46 21.78 29.92 1.49
C GLU A 46 20.51 30.73 1.83
N ASN A 47 19.74 31.13 0.81
CA ASN A 47 18.46 31.82 0.96
C ASN A 47 17.24 30.89 1.03
N VAL A 48 17.44 29.57 1.18
CA VAL A 48 16.38 28.54 1.13
C VAL A 48 15.62 28.54 -0.20
N ALA A 49 16.25 29.08 -1.25
CA ALA A 49 15.72 29.07 -2.61
C ALA A 49 16.11 27.77 -3.30
N ILE A 50 15.18 27.20 -4.10
CA ILE A 50 15.43 25.97 -4.86
C ILE A 50 16.36 26.30 -6.04
N ILE A 51 17.58 25.73 -6.03
CA ILE A 51 18.61 26.03 -7.03
C ILE A 51 18.31 25.35 -8.38
N ALA A 52 17.71 24.17 -8.35
CA ALA A 52 17.49 23.33 -9.54
C ALA A 52 16.17 22.55 -9.46
N ASN A 53 15.71 22.02 -10.60
CA ASN A 53 14.51 21.20 -10.66
C ASN A 53 14.61 20.02 -9.67
N PRO A 54 13.66 19.90 -8.73
CA PRO A 54 13.73 18.89 -7.70
C PRO A 54 13.50 17.50 -8.30
N ILE A 55 14.32 16.54 -7.89
CA ILE A 55 14.32 15.18 -8.44
C ILE A 55 13.33 14.35 -7.64
N LEU A 56 12.39 13.67 -8.33
CA LEU A 56 11.48 12.71 -7.69
C LEU A 56 12.30 11.50 -7.22
N ILE A 57 12.33 11.28 -5.91
CA ILE A 57 13.02 10.13 -5.30
C ILE A 57 12.06 8.98 -5.02
N PHE A 58 10.83 9.31 -4.65
CA PHE A 58 9.84 8.32 -4.28
C PHE A 58 8.44 8.74 -4.71
N GLU A 59 7.71 7.82 -5.33
CA GLU A 59 6.29 7.93 -5.58
C GLU A 59 5.63 6.64 -5.09
N GLY A 60 4.58 6.79 -4.28
CA GLY A 60 3.81 5.67 -3.73
C GLY A 60 2.43 6.12 -3.31
N ARG A 61 1.62 5.18 -2.82
CA ARG A 61 0.31 5.46 -2.23
C ARG A 61 0.38 5.37 -0.71
N MET A 62 -0.30 6.28 -0.03
CA MET A 62 -0.35 6.30 1.43
C MET A 62 -1.26 5.20 1.96
N ASP A 63 -0.74 4.47 2.94
CA ASP A 63 -1.47 3.52 3.76
C ASP A 63 -2.15 4.24 4.94
N ALA A 64 -2.87 3.50 5.78
CA ALA A 64 -3.53 4.07 6.94
C ALA A 64 -2.51 4.70 7.90
N PRO A 65 -2.72 5.96 8.36
CA PRO A 65 -1.82 6.60 9.31
C PRO A 65 -1.88 5.90 10.67
N VAL A 66 -0.73 5.73 11.32
CA VAL A 66 -0.60 5.20 12.67
C VAL A 66 -0.23 6.34 13.60
N ILE A 67 -1.03 6.53 14.65
CA ILE A 67 -0.81 7.56 15.67
C ILE A 67 -0.35 6.84 16.93
N ALA A 68 0.84 7.18 17.42
CA ALA A 68 1.37 6.69 18.68
C ALA A 68 1.47 7.86 19.66
N GLU A 69 0.80 7.74 20.81
CA GLU A 69 0.81 8.75 21.87
C GLU A 69 1.49 8.16 23.10
N ASN A 70 2.50 8.87 23.62
CA ASN A 70 3.17 8.52 24.87
C ASN A 70 2.75 9.54 25.96
N PRO A 71 1.81 9.17 26.86
CA PRO A 71 1.30 10.08 27.88
C PRO A 71 2.34 10.49 28.94
N ASP A 72 3.40 9.70 29.14
CA ASP A 72 4.47 10.00 30.09
C ASP A 72 5.44 11.10 29.61
N ASP A 73 5.61 11.25 28.29
CA ASP A 73 6.59 12.16 27.67
C ASP A 73 5.90 13.35 26.96
N GLY A 74 4.57 13.35 26.89
CA GLY A 74 3.77 14.38 26.22
C GLY A 74 3.99 14.45 24.71
N SER A 75 4.62 13.41 24.12
CA SER A 75 4.93 13.34 22.70
C SER A 75 3.91 12.49 21.95
N CYS A 76 3.44 13.02 20.83
CA CYS A 76 2.61 12.30 19.86
C CYS A 76 3.42 12.16 18.57
N VAL A 77 3.43 10.97 17.97
CA VAL A 77 4.11 10.70 16.70
C VAL A 77 3.10 10.15 15.72
N VAL A 78 2.93 10.85 14.59
CA VAL A 78 2.10 10.40 13.48
C VAL A 78 3.00 9.79 12.43
N SER A 79 2.84 8.50 12.19
CA SER A 79 3.57 7.74 11.18
C SER A 79 2.67 7.48 9.97
N ILE A 80 3.11 7.90 8.79
CA ILE A 80 2.45 7.62 7.52
C ILE A 80 3.39 6.74 6.70
N THR A 81 2.94 5.53 6.40
CA THR A 81 3.65 4.65 5.48
C THR A 81 3.10 4.86 4.09
N ALA A 82 3.98 4.98 3.11
CA ALA A 82 3.61 4.94 1.71
C ALA A 82 4.35 3.81 1.01
N THR A 83 3.61 3.16 0.13
CA THR A 83 4.02 1.95 -0.55
C THR A 83 3.98 2.16 -2.05
N ASN A 84 5.01 1.72 -2.77
CA ASN A 84 5.08 1.86 -4.22
C ASN A 84 4.04 0.93 -4.90
N ALA A 85 3.55 1.33 -6.08
CA ALA A 85 2.60 0.60 -6.92
C ALA A 85 3.06 -0.85 -7.26
N TRP A 86 4.34 -1.16 -7.12
CA TRP A 86 4.87 -2.51 -7.32
C TRP A 86 4.41 -3.55 -6.28
N VAL A 87 3.84 -3.14 -5.14
CA VAL A 87 3.16 -4.09 -4.23
C VAL A 87 1.97 -4.78 -4.90
N ASP A 88 1.30 -4.11 -5.83
CA ASP A 88 0.16 -4.70 -6.54
C ASP A 88 0.62 -5.76 -7.56
N PHE A 89 1.94 -5.89 -7.82
CA PHE A 89 2.49 -6.91 -8.70
C PHE A 89 2.48 -8.31 -8.05
N GLU A 90 2.58 -8.39 -6.72
CA GLU A 90 2.43 -9.65 -5.98
C GLU A 90 0.97 -10.02 -5.73
N ARG A 91 0.04 -9.08 -5.93
CA ARG A 91 -1.38 -9.34 -5.73
C ARG A 91 -1.87 -10.30 -6.80
N LYS A 92 -2.23 -11.52 -6.40
CA LYS A 92 -3.02 -12.42 -7.25
C LYS A 92 -4.43 -11.86 -7.40
N SER A 93 -4.64 -11.02 -8.41
CA SER A 93 -5.98 -10.70 -8.89
C SER A 93 -6.51 -11.93 -9.64
N GLY A 94 -7.57 -12.55 -9.14
CA GLY A 94 -8.21 -13.67 -9.80
C GLY A 94 -9.56 -13.92 -9.18
N ARG A 95 -10.51 -14.31 -10.03
CA ARG A 95 -11.80 -14.84 -9.59
C ARG A 95 -11.59 -16.30 -9.21
N HIS A 96 -12.06 -16.70 -8.04
CA HIS A 96 -12.06 -18.10 -7.66
C HIS A 96 -13.26 -18.79 -8.32
N THR A 97 -13.08 -20.00 -8.82
CA THR A 97 -14.17 -20.83 -9.35
C THR A 97 -14.88 -21.52 -8.18
N ASN A 98 -15.54 -20.75 -7.32
CA ASN A 98 -16.39 -21.24 -6.25
C ASN A 98 -17.86 -20.85 -6.52
N HIS A 99 -18.80 -21.54 -5.87
CA HIS A 99 -20.23 -21.25 -6.04
C HIS A 99 -20.59 -19.86 -5.54
N GLU A 100 -20.08 -19.46 -4.37
CA GLU A 100 -20.41 -18.20 -3.71
C GLU A 100 -20.01 -16.96 -4.54
N GLU A 101 -18.81 -16.94 -5.12
CA GLU A 101 -18.40 -15.84 -6.01
C GLU A 101 -19.15 -15.89 -7.34
N GLN A 102 -19.53 -17.07 -7.85
CA GLN A 102 -20.37 -17.14 -9.04
C GLN A 102 -21.74 -16.49 -8.79
N GLN A 103 -22.36 -16.78 -7.65
CA GLN A 103 -23.65 -16.21 -7.26
C GLN A 103 -23.60 -14.70 -7.04
N LEU A 104 -22.47 -14.16 -6.57
CA LEU A 104 -22.28 -12.71 -6.39
C LEU A 104 -22.38 -11.95 -7.72
N PHE A 105 -21.86 -12.50 -8.82
CA PHE A 105 -21.85 -11.86 -10.14
C PHE A 105 -23.00 -12.32 -11.05
N PHE A 106 -23.45 -13.58 -10.92
CA PHE A 106 -24.52 -14.18 -11.72
C PHE A 106 -25.50 -14.92 -10.81
N PRO A 107 -26.45 -14.19 -10.20
CA PRO A 107 -27.45 -14.79 -9.32
C PRO A 107 -28.27 -15.84 -10.06
N GLY A 108 -28.30 -17.07 -9.55
CA GLY A 108 -29.02 -18.21 -10.14
C GLY A 108 -28.18 -19.15 -11.01
N ASP A 109 -26.90 -18.85 -11.28
CA ASP A 109 -26.03 -19.73 -12.05
C ASP A 109 -25.46 -20.88 -11.19
N LYS A 110 -25.85 -22.12 -11.54
CA LYS A 110 -25.48 -23.35 -10.83
C LYS A 110 -24.23 -24.04 -11.36
N GLY A 111 -23.53 -23.46 -12.34
CA GLY A 111 -22.36 -24.08 -12.98
C GLY A 111 -21.23 -24.50 -12.02
N PHE A 112 -21.12 -23.85 -10.86
CA PHE A 112 -20.10 -24.16 -9.83
C PHE A 112 -20.67 -24.75 -8.53
N GLU A 113 -21.95 -25.16 -8.50
CA GLU A 113 -22.62 -25.71 -7.29
C GLU A 113 -21.90 -26.94 -6.70
N PHE A 114 -21.34 -27.80 -7.55
CA PHE A 114 -20.66 -29.04 -7.14
C PHE A 114 -19.13 -28.97 -7.25
N VAL A 115 -18.56 -27.78 -7.46
CA VAL A 115 -17.11 -27.64 -7.68
C VAL A 115 -16.28 -28.05 -6.45
N SER A 116 -16.88 -28.00 -5.26
CA SER A 116 -16.29 -28.46 -3.99
C SER A 116 -16.23 -29.98 -3.87
N GLU A 117 -17.05 -30.72 -4.61
CA GLU A 117 -17.07 -32.18 -4.62
C GLU A 117 -16.07 -32.78 -5.62
N ILE A 118 -15.52 -31.96 -6.52
CA ILE A 118 -14.51 -32.39 -7.49
C ILE A 118 -13.19 -32.63 -6.75
N THR A 119 -12.91 -33.91 -6.46
CA THR A 119 -11.60 -34.34 -5.96
C THR A 119 -10.53 -34.03 -7.01
N LYS A 120 -9.57 -33.18 -6.65
CA LYS A 120 -8.62 -32.54 -7.56
C LYS A 120 -7.45 -33.42 -8.02
N GLU A 121 -7.36 -34.65 -7.54
CA GLU A 121 -6.26 -35.57 -7.90
C GLU A 121 -6.71 -36.59 -8.94
N ILE A 122 -6.58 -36.21 -10.21
CA ILE A 122 -6.51 -37.19 -11.29
C ILE A 122 -5.05 -37.64 -11.38
N THR A 123 -4.72 -38.81 -10.81
CA THR A 123 -3.39 -39.40 -10.99
C THR A 123 -3.28 -39.95 -12.41
N TRP A 124 -2.76 -39.13 -13.33
CA TRP A 124 -2.49 -39.59 -14.69
C TRP A 124 -1.23 -40.47 -14.69
N GLY A 125 -1.33 -41.69 -15.23
CA GLY A 125 -0.16 -42.57 -15.43
C GLY A 125 0.16 -43.55 -14.31
N ARG A 126 -0.84 -44.13 -13.63
CA ARG A 126 -0.60 -45.38 -12.88
C ARG A 126 -0.28 -46.52 -13.84
N LYS A 127 0.89 -47.13 -13.66
CA LYS A 127 1.12 -48.54 -13.92
C LYS A 127 1.34 -49.22 -12.57
#